data_AF-A0A352DSQ6-F1
#
_entry.id   AF-A0A352DSQ6-F1
#
_cell.length_a   1.000
_cell.length_b   1.000
_cell.length_c   1.000
_cell.angle_alpha   90.00
_cell.angle_beta   90.00
_cell.angle_gamma   90.00
#
_symmetry.space_group_name_H-M   'P 1'
#
loop_
_entity.id
_entity.type
_entity.pdbx_description
1 polymer ?
#
loop_
_entity_poly.entity_id
_entity_poly.type
_entity_poly.pdbx_seq_one_letter_code
_entity_poly.pdbx_strand_id
1 'polypeptide(L)'
;MLIVVELVLLAVAQFGGGTPWTVLVALALVAESAGGLTVRGLARIGCGLVWIAAFRMTGNRELFFPFAMYLAAHVGIGVARRFPPLGVLGSGLVVAAFLAFRVAQGATRGVLAVEAAVAVAILAALFTVRPLLPEARSTERDVALSVAASLAAYAGLA
;
A
#
# COMPACT_ATOMS: atom_id res chain seq x y z
N MET A 1 -12.28 13.85 15.36
CA MET A 1 -11.11 13.05 15.80
C MET A 1 -10.44 12.32 14.64
N LEU A 2 -11.17 11.63 13.75
CA LEU A 2 -10.58 10.91 12.61
C LEU A 2 -9.76 11.82 11.66
N ILE A 3 -10.28 12.99 11.32
CA ILE A 3 -9.58 14.00 10.50
C ILE A 3 -8.20 14.36 11.07
N VAL A 4 -8.08 14.47 12.39
CA VAL A 4 -6.79 14.77 13.04
C VAL A 4 -5.80 13.62 12.81
N VAL A 5 -6.25 12.37 12.88
CA VAL A 5 -5.40 11.20 12.63
C VAL A 5 -4.97 11.15 11.16
N GLU A 6 -5.88 11.44 10.22
CA GLU A 6 -5.56 11.52 8.79
C GLU A 6 -4.48 12.58 8.51
N LEU A 7 -4.63 13.78 9.08
CA LEU A 7 -3.66 14.86 8.96
C LEU A 7 -2.31 14.48 9.58
N VAL A 8 -2.30 13.77 10.71
CA VAL A 8 -1.06 13.27 11.32
C VAL A 8 -0.39 12.23 10.41
N LEU A 9 -1.13 11.28 9.84
CA LEU A 9 -0.58 10.29 8.91
C LEU A 9 0.03 10.96 7.68
N LEU A 10 -0.66 11.94 7.10
CA LEU A 10 -0.17 12.72 5.96
C LEU A 10 1.07 13.55 6.33
N ALA A 11 1.07 14.20 7.51
CA ALA A 11 2.21 14.96 7.99
C ALA A 11 3.44 14.05 8.19
N VAL A 12 3.28 12.90 8.84
CA VAL A 12 4.38 11.93 9.03
C VAL A 12 4.90 11.43 7.69
N ALA A 13 4.01 11.14 6.73
CA ALA A 13 4.42 10.74 5.39
C ALA A 13 5.20 11.84 4.66
N GLN A 14 4.76 13.09 4.79
CA GLN A 14 5.40 14.24 4.14
C GLN A 14 6.77 14.56 4.75
N PHE A 15 6.88 14.58 6.08
CA PHE A 15 8.14 14.89 6.75
C PHE A 15 9.14 13.72 6.69
N GLY A 16 8.67 12.48 6.63
CA GLY A 16 9.51 11.29 6.58
C GLY A 16 9.91 10.86 5.17
N GLY A 17 8.95 10.74 4.27
CA GLY A 17 9.17 10.24 2.90
C GLY A 17 9.12 11.30 1.81
N GLY A 18 8.44 12.42 2.07
CA GLY A 18 8.17 13.47 1.07
C GLY A 18 6.96 13.16 0.21
N THR A 19 6.75 13.99 -0.82
CA THR A 19 5.56 13.99 -1.68
C THR A 19 5.14 12.62 -2.22
N PRO A 20 6.06 11.75 -2.72
CA PRO A 20 5.67 10.45 -3.25
C PRO A 20 4.96 9.57 -2.20
N TRP A 21 5.46 9.55 -0.97
CA TRP A 21 4.91 8.73 0.11
C TRP A 21 3.57 9.28 0.59
N THR A 22 3.48 10.60 0.73
CA THR A 22 2.24 11.31 1.12
C THR A 22 1.11 11.04 0.14
N VAL A 23 1.39 11.04 -1.16
CA VAL A 23 0.36 10.80 -2.18
C VAL A 23 -0.19 9.38 -2.07
N LEU A 24 0.65 8.37 -1.84
CA LEU A 24 0.15 7.00 -1.65
C LEU A 24 -0.69 6.87 -0.36
N VAL A 25 -0.28 7.53 0.73
CA VAL A 25 -1.10 7.59 1.96
C VAL A 25 -2.43 8.28 1.67
N ALA A 26 -2.44 9.39 0.95
CA ALA A 26 -3.66 10.10 0.58
C ALA A 26 -4.61 9.20 -0.24
N LEU A 27 -4.08 8.44 -1.22
CA LEU A 27 -4.88 7.48 -1.98
C LEU A 27 -5.48 6.40 -1.07
N ALA A 28 -4.71 5.87 -0.12
CA ALA A 28 -5.21 4.88 0.83
C ALA A 28 -6.30 5.45 1.76
N LEU A 29 -6.15 6.71 2.21
CA LEU A 29 -7.15 7.41 3.01
C LEU A 29 -8.44 7.66 2.23
N VAL A 30 -8.34 8.12 0.98
CA VAL A 30 -9.50 8.30 0.09
C VAL A 30 -10.23 6.98 -0.10
N ALA A 31 -9.51 5.90 -0.36
CA ALA A 31 -10.10 4.56 -0.49
C ALA A 31 -10.79 4.08 0.80
N GLU A 32 -10.17 4.28 1.97
CA GLU A 32 -10.78 3.95 3.27
C GLU A 32 -12.02 4.79 3.56
N SER A 33 -12.01 6.08 3.20
CA SER A 33 -13.20 6.93 3.34
C SER A 33 -14.39 6.43 2.51
N ALA A 34 -14.13 5.91 1.29
CA ALA A 34 -15.15 5.29 0.45
C ALA A 34 -15.65 3.94 1.01
N GLY A 35 -14.78 3.21 1.71
CA GLY A 35 -15.10 1.94 2.39
C GLY A 35 -15.88 2.11 3.69
N GLY A 36 -15.74 3.26 4.35
CA GLY A 36 -16.26 3.57 5.67
C GLY A 36 -15.12 3.77 6.65
N LEU A 37 -14.76 5.03 6.88
CA LEU A 37 -13.58 5.40 7.68
C LEU A 37 -13.67 4.86 9.11
N THR A 38 -12.68 4.05 9.52
CA THR A 38 -12.58 3.53 10.88
C THR A 38 -11.21 3.79 11.49
N VAL A 39 -11.15 3.94 12.83
CA VAL A 39 -9.88 4.06 13.57
C VAL A 39 -8.97 2.87 13.29
N ARG A 40 -9.54 1.65 13.14
CA ARG A 40 -8.78 0.45 12.81
C ARG A 40 -8.18 0.51 11.39
N GLY A 41 -8.91 1.03 10.41
CA GLY A 41 -8.39 1.26 9.05
C GLY A 41 -7.21 2.25 9.07
N LEU A 42 -7.38 3.38 9.76
CA LEU A 42 -6.32 4.38 9.93
C LEU A 42 -5.08 3.82 10.63
N ALA A 43 -5.27 3.02 11.69
CA ALA A 43 -4.16 2.37 12.39
C ALA A 43 -3.38 1.41 11.48
N ARG A 44 -4.06 0.69 10.57
CA ARG A 44 -3.41 -0.18 9.59
C ARG A 44 -2.60 0.63 8.57
N ILE A 45 -3.14 1.73 8.04
CA ILE A 45 -2.34 2.65 7.21
C ILE A 45 -1.10 3.11 7.98
N GLY A 46 -1.24 3.41 9.27
CA GLY A 46 -0.15 3.73 10.19
C GLY A 46 0.94 2.65 10.28
N CYS A 47 0.60 1.35 10.20
CA CYS A 47 1.60 0.28 10.19
C CYS A 47 2.53 0.35 8.97
N GLY A 48 2.05 0.85 7.84
CA GLY A 48 2.87 1.08 6.65
C GLY A 48 4.00 2.09 6.88
N LEU A 49 3.85 2.99 7.85
CA LEU A 49 4.87 4.01 8.18
C LEU A 49 6.19 3.41 8.70
N VAL A 50 6.21 2.13 9.07
CA VAL A 50 7.45 1.41 9.40
C VAL A 50 8.45 1.48 8.24
N TRP A 51 7.99 1.41 6.99
CA TRP A 51 8.87 1.56 5.83
C TRP A 51 9.43 2.96 5.67
N ILE A 52 8.68 4.00 6.08
CA ILE A 52 9.18 5.37 6.12
C ILE A 52 10.29 5.50 7.17
N ALA A 53 10.08 4.91 8.35
CA ALA A 53 11.12 4.89 9.38
C ALA A 53 12.38 4.17 8.90
N ALA A 54 12.24 2.99 8.27
CA ALA A 54 13.35 2.24 7.70
C ALA A 54 14.07 3.03 6.57
N PHE A 55 13.31 3.71 5.70
CA PHE A 55 13.87 4.60 4.69
C PHE A 55 14.68 5.74 5.31
N ARG A 56 14.17 6.37 6.36
CA ARG A 56 14.88 7.45 7.09
C ARG A 56 16.19 6.97 7.71
N MET A 57 16.23 5.74 8.20
CA MET A 57 17.43 5.15 8.82
C MET A 57 18.48 4.70 7.80
N THR A 58 18.05 4.16 6.66
CA THR A 58 18.95 3.52 5.69
C THR A 58 19.26 4.39 4.47
N GLY A 59 18.41 5.37 4.16
CA GLY A 59 18.44 6.12 2.91
C GLY A 59 18.03 5.31 1.67
N ASN A 60 17.63 4.04 1.82
CA ASN A 60 17.33 3.17 0.69
C ASN A 60 15.96 3.50 0.07
N ARG A 61 15.98 4.08 -1.14
CA ARG A 61 14.78 4.46 -1.90
C ARG A 61 13.95 3.27 -2.39
N GLU A 62 14.52 2.06 -2.45
CA GLU A 62 13.82 0.84 -2.86
C GLU A 62 12.72 0.45 -1.86
N LEU A 63 12.82 0.91 -0.61
CA LEU A 63 11.80 0.72 0.42
C LEU A 63 10.46 1.41 0.10
N PHE A 64 10.43 2.26 -0.93
CA PHE A 64 9.19 2.83 -1.46
C PHE A 64 8.28 1.77 -2.11
N PHE A 65 8.85 0.72 -2.72
CA PHE A 65 8.06 -0.34 -3.34
C PHE A 65 7.30 -1.22 -2.34
N PRO A 66 7.93 -1.81 -1.29
CA PRO A 66 7.19 -2.58 -0.29
C PRO A 66 6.18 -1.74 0.48
N PHE A 67 6.42 -0.44 0.65
CA PHE A 67 5.43 0.51 1.16
C PHE A 67 4.22 0.66 0.23
N ALA A 68 4.45 0.88 -1.07
CA ALA A 68 3.39 0.99 -2.05
C ALA A 68 2.55 -0.29 -2.12
N MET A 69 3.19 -1.46 -2.08
CA MET A 69 2.51 -2.75 -2.10
C MET A 69 1.73 -3.04 -0.81
N TYR A 70 2.21 -2.59 0.35
CA TYR A 70 1.44 -2.63 1.59
C TYR A 70 0.12 -1.86 1.44
N LEU A 71 0.20 -0.61 0.96
CA LEU A 71 -0.98 0.24 0.79
C LEU A 71 -1.91 -0.26 -0.32
N ALA A 72 -1.38 -0.72 -1.44
CA ALA A 72 -2.17 -1.28 -2.54
C ALA A 72 -2.96 -2.52 -2.07
N ALA A 73 -2.31 -3.41 -1.31
CA ALA A 73 -2.96 -4.58 -0.72
C ALA A 73 -3.99 -4.16 0.33
N HIS A 74 -3.67 -3.21 1.20
CA HIS A 74 -4.61 -2.68 2.20
C HIS A 74 -5.88 -2.13 1.56
N VAL A 75 -5.75 -1.26 0.55
CA VAL A 75 -6.86 -0.71 -0.23
C VAL A 75 -7.64 -1.81 -0.93
N GLY A 76 -6.94 -2.71 -1.62
CA GLY A 76 -7.54 -3.82 -2.34
C GLY A 76 -8.38 -4.70 -1.44
N ILE A 77 -7.87 -5.06 -0.26
CA ILE A 77 -8.57 -5.92 0.69
C ILE A 77 -9.71 -5.19 1.38
N GLY A 78 -9.48 -3.95 1.86
CA GLY A 78 -10.46 -3.18 2.62
C GLY A 78 -11.68 -2.82 1.78
N VAL A 79 -11.45 -2.18 0.63
CA VAL A 79 -12.53 -1.73 -0.27
C VAL A 79 -13.22 -2.91 -0.95
N ALA A 80 -12.49 -3.96 -1.34
CA ALA A 80 -13.10 -5.12 -2.00
C ALA A 80 -14.02 -5.95 -1.08
N ARG A 81 -14.04 -5.73 0.24
CA ARG A 81 -15.08 -6.33 1.11
C ARG A 81 -16.47 -5.78 0.79
N ARG A 82 -16.52 -4.49 0.47
CA ARG A 82 -17.78 -3.77 0.26
C ARG A 82 -18.11 -3.67 -1.23
N PHE A 83 -17.10 -3.40 -2.05
CA PHE A 83 -17.22 -3.23 -3.49
C PHE A 83 -15.98 -3.82 -4.19
N PRO A 84 -16.01 -5.11 -4.59
CA PRO A 84 -14.90 -5.79 -5.26
C PRO A 84 -14.24 -5.02 -6.41
N PRO A 85 -14.99 -4.44 -7.39
CA PRO A 85 -14.36 -3.72 -8.50
C PRO A 85 -13.62 -2.47 -8.03
N LEU A 86 -14.13 -1.76 -7.02
CA LEU A 86 -13.46 -0.58 -6.46
C LEU A 86 -12.18 -0.95 -5.70
N GLY A 87 -12.12 -2.12 -5.07
CA GLY A 87 -10.88 -2.59 -4.44
C GLY A 87 -9.79 -2.89 -5.46
N VAL A 88 -10.13 -3.54 -6.58
CA VAL A 88 -9.19 -3.76 -7.68
C VAL A 88 -8.71 -2.43 -8.25
N LEU A 89 -9.63 -1.53 -8.60
CA LEU A 89 -9.30 -0.21 -9.14
C LEU A 89 -8.45 0.62 -8.17
N GLY A 90 -8.79 0.65 -6.89
CA GLY A 90 -8.04 1.37 -5.86
C GLY A 90 -6.62 0.84 -5.70
N SER A 91 -6.45 -0.49 -5.65
CA SER A 91 -5.12 -1.11 -5.57
C SER A 91 -4.27 -0.81 -6.82
N GLY A 92 -4.89 -0.87 -8.01
CA GLY A 92 -4.25 -0.50 -9.27
C GLY A 92 -3.84 0.98 -9.32
N LEU A 93 -4.67 1.88 -8.79
CA LEU A 93 -4.36 3.31 -8.73
C LEU A 93 -3.15 3.59 -7.84
N VAL A 94 -3.03 2.91 -6.70
CA VAL A 94 -1.85 3.02 -5.82
C VAL A 94 -0.58 2.56 -6.56
N VAL A 95 -0.64 1.42 -7.26
CA VAL A 95 0.49 0.91 -8.06
C VAL A 95 0.84 1.85 -9.21
N ALA A 96 -0.17 2.39 -9.92
CA ALA A 96 0.05 3.33 -11.01
C ALA A 96 0.70 4.63 -10.52
N ALA A 97 0.26 5.16 -9.37
CA ALA A 97 0.88 6.33 -8.75
C ALA A 97 2.33 6.05 -8.34
N PHE A 98 2.60 4.88 -7.76
CA PHE A 98 3.96 4.44 -7.46
C PHE A 98 4.84 4.44 -8.72
N LEU A 99 4.40 3.77 -9.80
CA LEU A 99 5.17 3.69 -11.05
C LEU A 99 5.39 5.08 -11.67
N ALA A 100 4.40 5.96 -11.62
CA ALA A 100 4.54 7.34 -12.09
C ALA A 100 5.64 8.10 -11.32
N PHE A 101 5.70 7.95 -9.99
CA PHE A 101 6.79 8.53 -9.21
C PHE A 101 8.15 7.89 -9.52
N ARG A 102 8.20 6.58 -9.78
CA ARG A 102 9.45 5.91 -10.19
C ARG A 102 9.97 6.42 -11.52
N VAL A 103 9.08 6.67 -12.48
CA VAL A 103 9.43 7.35 -13.74
C VAL A 103 9.99 8.75 -13.45
N ALA A 104 9.31 9.55 -12.62
CA ALA A 104 9.77 10.89 -12.27
C ALA A 104 11.11 10.90 -11.49
N GLN A 105 11.41 9.82 -10.75
CA GLN A 105 12.68 9.61 -10.05
C GLN A 105 13.80 9.09 -10.97
N GLY A 106 13.54 8.88 -12.26
CA GLY A 106 14.53 8.43 -13.22
C GLY A 106 14.82 6.92 -13.19
N ALA A 107 13.87 6.10 -12.73
CA ALA A 107 14.03 4.65 -12.79
C ALA A 107 14.20 4.16 -14.24
N THR A 108 15.09 3.19 -14.45
CA THR A 108 15.32 2.62 -15.78
C THR A 108 14.14 1.75 -16.21
N ARG A 109 13.97 1.56 -17.53
CA ARG A 109 12.88 0.74 -18.09
C ARG A 109 12.90 -0.70 -17.54
N GLY A 110 14.09 -1.26 -17.30
CA GLY A 110 14.24 -2.60 -16.73
C GLY A 110 13.70 -2.69 -15.31
N VAL A 111 14.07 -1.74 -14.45
CA VAL A 111 13.59 -1.69 -13.05
C VAL A 111 12.08 -1.50 -12.99
N LEU A 112 11.54 -0.56 -13.78
CA LEU A 112 10.09 -0.33 -13.87
C LEU A 112 9.32 -1.58 -14.34
N ALA A 113 9.87 -2.32 -15.31
CA ALA A 113 9.25 -3.55 -15.79
C ALA A 113 9.22 -4.64 -14.71
N VAL A 114 10.30 -4.81 -13.95
CA VAL A 114 10.36 -5.75 -12.82
C VAL A 114 9.38 -5.33 -11.72
N GLU A 115 9.40 -4.07 -11.31
CA GLU A 115 8.48 -3.54 -10.29
C GLU A 115 7.01 -3.73 -10.71
N ALA A 116 6.68 -3.45 -11.97
CA ALA A 116 5.33 -3.67 -12.50
C ALA A 116 4.96 -5.15 -12.52
N ALA A 117 5.86 -6.03 -12.98
CA ALA A 117 5.60 -7.47 -13.03
C ALA A 117 5.40 -8.06 -11.63
N VAL A 118 6.25 -7.69 -10.67
CA VAL A 118 6.15 -8.12 -9.26
C VAL A 118 4.87 -7.58 -8.63
N ALA A 119 4.53 -6.30 -8.86
CA ALA A 119 3.29 -5.72 -8.35
C ALA A 119 2.05 -6.45 -8.88
N VAL A 120 1.99 -6.72 -10.19
CA VAL A 120 0.90 -7.46 -10.82
C VAL A 120 0.81 -8.87 -10.26
N ALA A 121 1.93 -9.58 -10.12
CA ALA A 121 1.96 -10.93 -9.56
C ALA A 121 1.43 -10.96 -8.12
N ILE A 122 1.86 -10.02 -7.27
CA ILE A 122 1.41 -9.91 -5.88
C ILE A 122 -0.08 -9.59 -5.80
N LEU A 123 -0.59 -8.64 -6.60
CA LEU A 123 -2.02 -8.31 -6.59
C LEU A 123 -2.86 -9.46 -7.14
N ALA A 124 -2.42 -10.13 -8.20
CA ALA A 124 -3.10 -11.31 -8.73
C ALA A 124 -3.16 -12.43 -7.68
N ALA A 125 -2.04 -12.74 -7.03
CA ALA A 125 -1.99 -13.70 -5.92
C ALA A 125 -2.92 -13.28 -4.77
N LEU A 126 -2.94 -12.00 -4.41
CA LEU A 126 -3.81 -11.49 -3.36
C LEU A 126 -5.30 -11.69 -3.68
N PHE A 127 -5.74 -11.32 -4.89
CA PHE A 127 -7.14 -11.43 -5.28
C PHE A 127 -7.58 -12.87 -5.56
N THR A 128 -6.66 -13.77 -5.87
CA THR A 128 -6.95 -15.21 -6.05
C THR A 128 -6.95 -15.98 -4.74
N VAL A 129 -6.01 -15.71 -3.82
CA VAL A 129 -5.89 -16.43 -2.55
C VAL A 129 -6.93 -15.97 -1.53
N ARG A 130 -7.21 -14.66 -1.47
CA ARG A 130 -8.16 -14.08 -0.50
C ARG A 130 -9.52 -14.79 -0.42
N PRO A 131 -10.24 -15.08 -1.53
CA PRO A 131 -11.54 -15.75 -1.47
C PRO A 131 -11.46 -17.21 -1.00
N LEU A 132 -10.28 -17.83 -1.03
CA LEU A 132 -10.06 -19.21 -0.59
C LEU A 132 -9.85 -19.33 0.93
N LEU A 133 -9.65 -18.20 1.63
CA LEU A 133 -9.32 -18.20 3.06
C LEU A 133 -10.57 -18.08 3.95
N PRO A 134 -10.64 -18.80 5.10
CA PRO A 134 -11.77 -18.74 6.02
C PRO A 134 -12.04 -17.32 6.56
N GLU A 135 -13.33 -16.95 6.71
CA GLU A 135 -13.73 -15.60 7.16
C GLU A 135 -13.62 -15.35 8.67
N ALA A 136 -13.49 -16.40 9.49
CA ALA A 136 -13.59 -16.34 10.96
C ALA A 136 -12.55 -15.42 11.64
N ARG A 137 -11.46 -15.03 10.96
CA ARG A 137 -10.43 -14.08 11.46
C ARG A 137 -10.14 -12.95 10.48
N SER A 138 -11.21 -12.37 9.95
CA SER A 138 -11.14 -11.46 8.81
C SER A 138 -10.17 -10.26 9.02
N THR A 139 -10.02 -9.70 10.23
CA THR A 139 -9.12 -8.55 10.46
C THR A 139 -7.64 -8.92 10.50
N GLU A 140 -7.26 -9.96 11.25
CA GLU A 140 -5.87 -10.41 11.33
C GLU A 140 -5.37 -10.90 9.98
N ARG A 141 -6.23 -11.61 9.25
CA ARG A 141 -5.97 -12.07 7.89
C ARG A 141 -5.65 -10.91 6.95
N ASP A 142 -6.44 -9.83 6.98
CA ASP A 142 -6.20 -8.68 6.10
C ASP A 142 -4.85 -8.02 6.38
N VAL A 143 -4.50 -7.87 7.66
CA VAL A 143 -3.19 -7.34 8.05
C VAL A 143 -2.08 -8.27 7.59
N ALA A 144 -2.22 -9.58 7.81
CA ALA A 144 -1.25 -10.57 7.38
C ALA A 144 -1.05 -10.55 5.86
N LEU A 145 -2.12 -10.41 5.08
CA LEU A 145 -2.04 -10.32 3.62
C LEU A 145 -1.37 -9.02 3.15
N SER A 146 -1.67 -7.87 3.77
CA SER A 146 -0.98 -6.59 3.46
C SER A 146 0.50 -6.66 3.81
N VAL A 147 0.86 -7.25 4.95
CA VAL A 147 2.25 -7.47 5.36
C VAL A 147 2.93 -8.45 4.40
N ALA A 148 2.28 -9.56 4.04
CA ALA A 148 2.83 -10.54 3.10
C ALA A 148 3.08 -9.93 1.72
N ALA A 149 2.16 -9.12 1.19
CA ALA A 149 2.34 -8.39 -0.07
C ALA A 149 3.55 -7.44 0.01
N SER A 150 3.70 -6.75 1.13
CA SER A 150 4.84 -5.85 1.39
C SER A 150 6.17 -6.58 1.47
N LEU A 151 6.23 -7.70 2.19
CA LEU A 151 7.44 -8.52 2.31
C LEU A 151 7.80 -9.22 1.00
N ALA A 152 6.81 -9.70 0.24
CA ALA A 152 7.01 -10.27 -1.09
C ALA A 152 7.56 -9.23 -2.06
N ALA A 153 7.11 -7.97 -1.96
CA ALA A 153 7.63 -6.87 -2.75
C ALA A 153 9.08 -6.55 -2.40
N TYR A 154 9.43 -6.56 -1.11
CA TYR A 154 10.82 -6.40 -0.67
C TYR A 154 11.71 -7.54 -1.18
N ALA A 155 11.27 -8.79 -1.05
CA ALA A 155 12.02 -9.96 -1.51
C ALA A 155 12.11 -10.05 -3.04
N GLY A 156 11.11 -9.56 -3.78
CA GLY A 156 11.10 -9.56 -5.25
C GLY A 156 12.03 -8.54 -5.90
N LEU A 157 12.59 -7.62 -5.12
CA LEU A 157 13.60 -6.64 -5.57
C LEU A 157 15.00 -6.89 -4.99
N ALA A 158 15.13 -7.79 -4.02
CA ALA A 158 16.41 -8.17 -3.40
C ALA A 158 17.14 -9.23 -4.23
#